data_AF-A0A938SNK0-F1
#
_entry.id   AF-A0A938SNK0-F1
#
_cell.length_a   1.000
_cell.length_b   1.000
_cell.length_c   1.000
_cell.angle_alpha   90.00
_cell.angle_beta   90.00
_cell.angle_gamma   90.00
#
_symmetry.space_group_name_H-M   'P 1'
#
loop_
_entity.id
_entity.type
_entity.pdbx_description
1 polymer ?
#
loop_
_entity_poly.entity_id
_entity_poly.type
_entity_poly.pdbx_seq_one_letter_code
_entity_poly.pdbx_strand_id
1 'polypeptide(L)'
;MDGSFVTAKPDPNDVDAVVWLGDGFVDRVSRGDVEAIELEMMLVTRQPQELFAAEDSHDWDDWVEFFGRTREADGRRKGVVEVEL
;
A
#
# COMPACT_ATOMS: atom_id res chain seq x y z
N MET A 1 -23.44 -2.43 14.19
CA MET A 1 -22.20 -1.66 14.38
C MET A 1 -21.07 -2.60 14.00
N ASP A 2 -20.45 -2.32 12.86
CA ASP A 2 -19.54 -3.15 12.06
C ASP A 2 -18.06 -2.92 12.38
N GLY A 3 -17.76 -2.41 13.57
CA GLY A 3 -16.48 -2.64 14.25
C GLY A 3 -15.22 -1.99 13.66
N SER A 4 -15.29 -1.30 12.52
CA SER A 4 -14.13 -0.57 11.99
C SER A 4 -14.06 0.83 12.62
N PHE A 5 -13.22 0.98 13.64
CA PHE A 5 -12.92 2.29 14.23
C PHE A 5 -11.67 2.87 13.56
N VAL A 6 -11.85 3.85 12.68
CA VAL A 6 -10.79 4.77 12.26
C VAL A 6 -10.75 5.88 13.30
N THR A 7 -9.73 5.90 14.17
CA THR A 7 -9.55 7.03 15.09
C THR A 7 -9.07 8.22 14.29
N ALA A 8 -9.91 9.23 14.12
CA ALA A 8 -9.55 10.49 13.48
C ALA A 8 -8.38 11.15 14.25
N LYS A 9 -7.19 11.20 13.62
CA LYS A 9 -6.13 12.12 14.04
C LYS A 9 -6.40 13.50 13.43
N PRO A 10 -6.17 14.59 14.17
CA PRO A 10 -6.46 15.96 13.70
C PRO A 10 -5.63 16.39 12.48
N ASP A 11 -4.54 15.68 12.17
CA ASP A 11 -3.79 15.73 10.90
C ASP A 11 -3.51 14.29 10.42
N PRO A 12 -4.33 13.70 9.54
CA PRO A 12 -4.13 12.32 9.08
C PRO A 12 -3.07 12.27 7.96
N ASN A 13 -1.83 11.98 8.35
CA ASN A 13 -0.70 11.63 7.45
C ASN A 13 -0.39 10.10 7.48
N ASP A 14 -1.35 9.26 7.85
CA ASP A 14 -1.09 8.03 8.61
C ASP A 14 -1.32 6.70 7.86
N VAL A 15 -1.65 6.77 6.57
CA VAL A 15 -2.01 5.59 5.76
C VAL A 15 -0.86 5.23 4.84
N ASP A 16 -0.23 4.09 5.13
CA ASP A 16 0.66 3.42 4.19
C ASP A 16 -0.21 2.70 3.16
N ALA A 17 0.14 2.82 1.87
CA ALA A 17 -0.58 2.21 0.77
C ALA A 17 0.30 1.16 0.08
N VAL A 18 -0.26 -0.02 -0.17
CA VAL A 18 0.37 -1.07 -0.97
C VAL A 18 -0.45 -1.21 -2.25
N VAL A 19 0.19 -1.04 -3.41
CA VAL A 19 -0.46 -1.19 -4.71
C VAL A 19 -0.09 -2.54 -5.32
N TRP A 20 -1.10 -3.28 -5.78
CA TRP A 20 -0.91 -4.48 -6.60
C TRP A 20 -0.58 -4.07 -8.04
N LEU A 21 0.64 -4.34 -8.49
CA LEU A 21 1.08 -3.98 -9.84
C LEU A 21 0.60 -4.98 -10.90
N GLY A 22 0.64 -6.27 -10.56
CA GLY A 22 0.26 -7.38 -11.43
C GLY A 22 1.20 -7.62 -12.62
N ASP A 23 1.04 -8.78 -13.25
CA ASP A 23 1.97 -9.33 -14.26
C ASP A 23 2.19 -8.45 -15.51
N GLY A 24 1.34 -7.45 -15.76
CA GLY A 24 1.40 -6.59 -16.95
C GLY A 24 2.05 -5.23 -16.73
N PHE A 25 2.47 -4.89 -15.51
CA PHE A 25 2.94 -3.53 -15.20
C PHE A 25 4.19 -3.14 -15.97
N VAL A 26 5.21 -4.01 -15.99
CA VAL A 26 6.48 -3.78 -16.70
C VAL A 26 6.27 -3.59 -18.20
N ASP A 27 5.34 -4.33 -18.79
CA ASP A 27 4.98 -4.18 -20.20
C ASP A 27 4.28 -2.84 -20.48
N ARG A 28 3.46 -2.34 -19.55
CA ARG A 28 2.82 -1.02 -19.68
C ARG A 28 3.85 0.10 -19.61
N VAL A 29 4.77 0.05 -18.65
CA VAL A 29 5.91 0.97 -18.57
C VAL A 29 6.70 0.96 -19.88
N SER A 30 7.09 -0.23 -20.35
CA SER A 30 7.90 -0.39 -21.57
C SER A 30 7.22 0.14 -22.83
N ARG A 31 5.88 0.13 -22.87
CA ARG A 31 5.08 0.69 -23.98
C ARG A 31 4.88 2.20 -23.91
N GLY A 32 5.35 2.86 -22.85
CA GLY A 32 5.18 4.30 -22.69
C GLY A 32 3.82 4.70 -22.09
N ASP A 33 3.14 3.79 -21.40
CA ASP A 33 1.86 4.10 -20.74
C ASP A 33 2.11 5.12 -19.62
N VAL A 34 1.45 6.28 -19.70
CA VAL A 34 1.81 7.47 -18.91
C VAL A 34 1.59 7.21 -17.43
N GLU A 35 0.46 6.61 -17.08
CA GLU A 35 0.08 6.29 -15.70
C GLU A 35 1.01 5.23 -15.09
N ALA A 36 1.49 4.28 -15.90
CA ALA A 36 2.41 3.25 -15.44
C ALA A 36 3.82 3.84 -15.18
N ILE A 37 4.29 4.73 -16.07
CA ILE A 37 5.55 5.45 -15.89
C ILE A 37 5.49 6.36 -14.66
N GLU A 38 4.38 7.08 -14.46
CA GLU A 38 4.23 7.94 -13.28
C GLU A 38 4.29 7.14 -11.99
N LEU A 39 3.57 6.00 -11.92
CA LEU A 39 3.62 5.11 -10.77
C LEU A 39 5.02 4.51 -10.56
N GLU A 40 5.70 4.09 -11.63
CA GLU A 40 7.09 3.60 -11.55
C GLU A 40 8.01 4.69 -10.98
N MET A 41 7.89 5.93 -11.46
CA MET A 41 8.66 7.05 -10.93
C MET A 41 8.39 7.29 -9.44
N MET A 42 7.13 7.23 -9.01
CA MET A 42 6.77 7.38 -7.58
C MET A 42 7.43 6.29 -6.73
N LEU A 43 7.39 5.04 -7.20
CA LEU A 43 7.98 3.90 -6.51
C LEU A 43 9.52 3.98 -6.45
N VAL A 44 10.17 4.29 -7.57
CA VAL A 44 11.64 4.43 -7.68
C VAL A 44 12.16 5.60 -6.84
N THR A 45 11.46 6.73 -6.85
CA THR A 45 11.87 7.92 -6.09
C THR A 45 11.45 7.86 -4.62
N ARG A 46 10.64 6.87 -4.22
CA ARG A 46 10.02 6.77 -2.89
C ARG A 46 9.27 8.06 -2.51
N GLN A 47 8.54 8.62 -3.48
CA GLN A 47 7.72 9.82 -3.29
C GLN A 47 6.32 9.55 -3.85
N PRO A 48 5.29 9.44 -3.00
CA PRO A 48 5.33 9.56 -1.53
C PRO A 48 6.06 8.39 -0.85
N GLN A 49 6.55 8.59 0.38
CA GLN A 49 7.30 7.57 1.13
C GLN A 49 6.39 6.45 1.65
N GLU A 50 5.09 6.74 1.71
CA GLU A 50 4.03 5.88 2.22
C GLU A 50 3.48 4.93 1.16
N LEU A 51 3.97 4.98 -0.09
CA LEU A 51 3.56 4.09 -1.17
C LEU A 51 4.54 2.91 -1.32
N PHE A 52 3.99 1.71 -1.41
CA PHE A 52 4.69 0.45 -1.56
C PHE A 52 4.05 -0.36 -2.70
N ALA A 53 4.82 -1.24 -3.33
CA ALA A 53 4.32 -2.11 -4.39
C ALA A 53 4.33 -3.57 -3.94
N ALA A 54 3.31 -4.30 -4.37
CA ALA A 54 3.31 -5.75 -4.44
C ALA A 54 3.35 -6.14 -5.92
N GLU A 55 4.45 -6.79 -6.33
CA GLU A 55 4.60 -7.27 -7.71
C GLU A 55 3.83 -8.57 -7.91
N ASP A 56 3.75 -9.39 -6.85
CA ASP A 56 3.04 -10.66 -6.83
C ASP A 56 2.33 -10.94 -5.50
N SER A 57 1.74 -12.14 -5.40
CA SER A 57 0.99 -12.57 -4.21
C SER A 57 1.87 -12.74 -2.99
N HIS A 58 3.15 -13.04 -3.16
CA HIS A 58 4.08 -13.18 -2.06
C HIS A 58 4.35 -11.81 -1.43
N ASP A 59 4.67 -10.81 -2.26
CA ASP A 59 4.88 -9.45 -1.78
C ASP A 59 3.63 -8.91 -1.06
N TRP A 60 2.46 -9.23 -1.60
CA TRP A 60 1.19 -8.86 -0.97
C TRP A 60 1.04 -9.46 0.43
N ASP A 61 1.24 -10.77 0.57
CA ASP A 61 1.14 -11.47 1.85
C ASP A 61 2.17 -10.93 2.86
N ASP A 62 3.40 -10.65 2.40
CA ASP A 62 4.46 -10.04 3.21
C ASP A 62 4.06 -8.66 3.74
N TRP A 63 3.44 -7.82 2.89
CA TRP A 63 2.97 -6.50 3.31
C TRP A 63 1.79 -6.60 4.29
N VAL A 64 0.84 -7.50 4.03
CA VAL A 64 -0.28 -7.76 4.95
C VAL A 64 0.25 -8.21 6.31
N GLU A 65 1.24 -9.10 6.34
CA GLU A 65 1.87 -9.51 7.59
C GLU A 65 2.57 -8.33 8.27
N PHE A 66 3.42 -7.60 7.55
CA PHE A 66 4.20 -6.49 8.09
C PHE A 66 3.32 -5.40 8.71
N PHE A 67 2.30 -4.94 7.98
CA PHE A 67 1.39 -3.90 8.45
C PHE A 67 0.37 -4.42 9.46
N GLY A 68 0.05 -5.73 9.45
CA GLY A 68 -0.81 -6.38 10.43
C GLY A 68 -0.16 -6.61 11.80
N ARG A 69 1.16 -6.43 11.92
CA ARG A 69 1.88 -6.57 13.21
C ARG A 69 1.46 -5.47 14.20
N THR A 70 1.40 -5.84 15.47
CA THR A 70 1.15 -4.92 16.59
C THR A 70 2.32 -3.96 16.75
N ARG A 71 2.09 -2.64 16.60
CA ARG A 71 3.11 -1.60 16.80
C ARG A 71 2.97 -0.81 18.11
N GLU A 72 1.87 -0.95 18.84
CA GLU A 72 1.58 -0.18 20.05
C GLU A 72 1.71 -0.99 21.36
N ALA A 73 2.06 -0.32 22.45
CA ALA A 73 2.25 -0.91 23.78
C ALA A 73 0.97 -1.52 24.38
N ASP A 74 -0.19 -1.18 23.82
CA ASP A 74 -1.51 -1.65 24.25
C ASP A 74 -1.95 -2.97 23.59
N GLY A 75 -1.11 -3.54 22.72
CA GLY A 75 -1.38 -4.82 22.08
C GLY A 75 -2.30 -4.75 20.85
N ARG A 76 -2.78 -3.57 20.45
CA ARG A 76 -3.69 -3.43 19.30
C ARG A 76 -2.95 -3.53 17.97
N ARG A 77 -3.52 -4.30 17.04
CA ARG A 77 -3.04 -4.41 15.66
C ARG A 77 -3.47 -3.19 14.85
N LYS A 78 -2.64 -2.74 13.91
CA LYS A 78 -3.04 -1.76 12.91
C LYS A 78 -4.15 -2.39 12.04
N GLY A 79 -5.17 -1.62 11.69
CA GLY A 79 -6.22 -2.08 10.77
C GLY A 79 -5.69 -2.14 9.34
N VAL A 80 -5.99 -3.23 8.63
CA VAL A 80 -5.73 -3.40 7.20
C VAL A 80 -7.08 -3.40 6.49
N VAL A 81 -7.18 -2.62 5.41
CA VAL A 81 -8.37 -2.56 4.55
C VAL A 81 -7.90 -2.82 3.13
N GLU A 82 -8.51 -3.82 2.50
CA GLU A 82 -8.36 -4.08 1.08
C GLU A 82 -9.43 -3.28 0.32
N VAL A 83 -9.01 -2.67 -0.79
CA VAL A 83 -9.90 -1.92 -1.68
C VAL A 83 -9.76 -2.51 -3.08
N GLU A 84 -10.82 -3.13 -3.57
CA GLU A 84 -10.93 -3.54 -4.98
C GLU A 84 -11.40 -2.32 -5.80
N LEU A 85 -10.69 -2.02 -6.90
CA LEU A 85 -10.98 -0.91 -7.82
C LEU A 85 -11.68 -1.37 -9.09
#